data_AF-A0A4Q7ITQ5-F1
#
_entry.id   AF-A0A4Q7ITQ5-F1
#
_cell.length_a   1.000
_cell.length_b   1.000
_cell.length_c   1.000
_cell.angle_alpha   90.00
_cell.angle_beta   90.00
_cell.angle_gamma   90.00
#
_symmetry.space_group_name_H-M   'P 1'
#
loop_
_entity.id
_entity.type
_entity.pdbx_description
1 polymer ?
#
loop_
_entity_poly.entity_id
_entity_poly.type
_entity_poly.pdbx_seq_one_letter_code
_entity_poly.pdbx_strand_id
1 'polypeptide(L)'
;MPNLAELHNAIDMAPEIQLISQQVLAEQATMQLASANSTADLTFGTGVRFDNASNSASLLFEVAIPLQLSNPQQGNIKAARAQIEFLSEQQQLIRQSLKQQISQTYNQAQNQQRRLLQLQSQLLPLAKTLISQSLDSYRLGQISVLQLLDAQKERFNTEQTIINTQVALLNSHLLLQRLIGNTSLSALNNAHSLSPLSKETATSSPWSNTL
;
A
#
# COMPACT_ATOMS: atom_id res chain seq x y z
N MET A 1 11.06 3.05 -17.80
CA MET A 1 10.21 2.15 -17.00
C MET A 1 11.12 1.09 -16.39
N PRO A 2 11.00 0.78 -15.10
CA PRO A 2 11.63 -0.39 -14.51
C PRO A 2 11.27 -1.66 -15.28
N ASN A 3 12.18 -2.62 -15.32
CA ASN A 3 11.98 -3.89 -16.02
C ASN A 3 10.97 -4.77 -15.24
N LEU A 4 10.15 -5.56 -15.95
CA LEU A 4 9.19 -6.48 -15.31
C LEU A 4 9.88 -7.42 -14.31
N ALA A 5 11.09 -7.89 -14.62
CA ALA A 5 11.88 -8.72 -13.71
C ALA A 5 12.23 -8.00 -12.38
N GLU A 6 12.56 -6.71 -12.44
CA GLU A 6 12.82 -5.90 -11.25
C GLU A 6 11.54 -5.73 -10.42
N LEU A 7 10.39 -5.53 -11.08
CA LEU A 7 9.09 -5.40 -10.41
C LEU A 7 8.69 -6.70 -9.69
N HIS A 8 8.98 -7.86 -10.28
CA HIS A 8 8.73 -9.15 -9.63
C HIS A 8 9.62 -9.41 -8.41
N ASN A 9 10.89 -8.97 -8.47
CA ASN A 9 11.80 -9.08 -7.33
C ASN A 9 11.39 -8.17 -6.17
N ALA A 10 10.73 -7.04 -6.47
CA ALA A 10 10.26 -6.10 -5.46
C ALA A 10 8.95 -6.53 -4.76
N ILE A 11 8.33 -7.65 -5.17
CA ILE A 11 7.08 -8.15 -4.55
C ILE A 11 7.27 -8.49 -3.07
N ASP A 12 8.47 -8.91 -2.65
CA ASP A 12 8.74 -9.22 -1.25
C ASP A 12 8.67 -7.98 -0.34
N MET A 13 8.77 -6.78 -0.92
CA MET A 13 8.59 -5.50 -0.23
C MET A 13 7.14 -5.00 -0.26
N ALA A 14 6.22 -5.72 -0.91
CA ALA A 14 4.83 -5.28 -1.03
C ALA A 14 4.16 -5.19 0.36
N PRO A 15 3.32 -4.16 0.62
CA PRO A 15 2.69 -3.97 1.92
C PRO A 15 1.81 -5.15 2.35
N GLU A 16 1.15 -5.81 1.37
CA GLU A 16 0.33 -7.00 1.62
C GLU A 16 1.17 -8.19 2.12
N ILE A 17 2.37 -8.38 1.56
CA ILE A 17 3.30 -9.42 2.01
C ILE A 17 3.85 -9.09 3.40
N GLN A 18 4.14 -7.82 3.66
CA GLN A 18 4.56 -7.36 4.99
C GLN A 18 3.46 -7.59 6.03
N LEU A 19 2.21 -7.29 5.73
CA LEU A 19 1.08 -7.53 6.63
C LEU A 19 0.98 -9.00 7.04
N ILE A 20 1.03 -9.92 6.07
CA ILE A 20 0.98 -11.37 6.37
C ILE A 20 2.20 -11.79 7.20
N SER A 21 3.39 -11.26 6.90
CA SER A 21 4.58 -11.57 7.70
C SER A 21 4.42 -11.17 9.16
N GLN A 22 3.76 -10.02 9.44
CA GLN A 22 3.46 -9.59 10.80
C GLN A 22 2.41 -10.48 11.47
N GLN A 23 1.40 -10.94 10.73
CA GLN A 23 0.41 -11.90 11.24
C GLN A 23 1.08 -13.23 11.61
N VAL A 24 1.99 -13.73 10.76
CA VAL A 24 2.76 -14.95 11.05
C VAL A 24 3.61 -14.77 12.32
N LEU A 25 4.28 -13.62 12.48
CA LEU A 25 5.05 -13.32 13.69
C LEU A 25 4.16 -13.26 14.94
N ALA A 26 2.97 -12.69 14.84
CA ALA A 26 2.01 -12.65 15.94
C ALA A 26 1.56 -14.06 16.34
N GLU A 27 1.24 -14.93 15.38
CA GLU A 27 0.86 -16.33 15.65
C GLU A 27 2.02 -17.15 16.23
N GLN A 28 3.25 -16.88 15.79
CA GLN A 28 4.44 -17.48 16.39
C GLN A 28 4.62 -17.06 17.85
N ALA A 29 4.40 -15.78 18.18
CA ALA A 29 4.43 -15.31 19.55
C ALA A 29 3.33 -15.97 20.40
N THR A 30 2.12 -16.12 19.87
CA THR A 30 1.02 -16.84 20.52
C THR A 30 1.39 -18.31 20.78
N MET A 31 2.00 -18.98 19.81
CA MET A 31 2.49 -20.36 19.97
C MET A 31 3.58 -20.47 21.03
N GLN A 32 4.51 -19.51 21.08
CA GLN A 32 5.58 -19.47 22.10
C GLN A 32 5.00 -19.26 23.50
N LEU A 33 4.02 -18.35 23.66
CA LEU A 33 3.32 -18.14 24.92
C LEU A 33 2.57 -19.40 25.37
N ALA A 34 1.86 -20.07 24.46
CA ALA A 34 1.17 -21.32 24.75
C ALA A 34 2.15 -22.44 25.15
N SER A 35 3.32 -22.48 24.52
CA SER A 35 4.39 -23.44 24.83
C SER A 35 5.02 -23.15 26.20
N ALA A 36 5.24 -21.90 26.56
CA ALA A 36 5.74 -21.51 27.88
C ALA A 36 4.74 -21.86 28.98
N ASN A 37 3.45 -21.64 28.74
CA ASN A 37 2.36 -21.97 29.68
C ASN A 37 1.97 -23.46 29.66
N SER A 38 2.72 -24.32 28.95
CA SER A 38 2.47 -25.76 28.88
C SER A 38 3.04 -26.54 30.06
N THR A 39 3.88 -25.91 30.89
CA THR A 39 4.48 -26.53 32.08
C THR A 39 3.73 -26.12 33.34
N ALA A 40 3.77 -26.98 34.37
CA ALA A 40 3.19 -26.69 35.67
C ALA A 40 4.08 -25.69 36.43
N ASP A 41 3.54 -24.51 36.72
CA ASP A 41 4.22 -23.52 37.56
C ASP A 41 4.02 -23.84 39.04
N LEU A 42 5.13 -24.00 39.76
CA LEU A 42 5.13 -24.17 41.22
C LEU A 42 4.89 -22.81 41.88
N THR A 43 3.83 -22.69 42.67
CA THR A 43 3.56 -21.46 43.45
C THR A 43 3.88 -21.68 44.91
N PHE A 44 4.66 -20.78 45.50
CA PHE A 44 4.92 -20.72 46.93
C PHE A 44 4.45 -19.37 47.49
N GLY A 45 3.83 -19.39 48.66
CA GLY A 45 3.29 -18.22 49.35
C GLY A 45 3.74 -18.18 50.80
N THR A 46 3.89 -16.97 51.33
CA THR A 46 4.13 -16.74 52.76
C THR A 46 3.18 -15.65 53.25
N GLY A 47 2.61 -15.80 54.43
CA GLY A 47 1.65 -14.86 54.99
C GLY A 47 1.64 -14.84 56.50
N VAL A 48 1.10 -13.76 57.08
CA VAL A 48 0.84 -13.67 58.52
C VAL A 48 -0.67 -13.69 58.74
N ARG A 49 -1.13 -14.55 59.65
CA ARG A 49 -2.53 -14.60 60.06
C ARG A 49 -2.64 -14.20 61.53
N PHE A 50 -3.43 -13.18 61.81
CA PHE A 50 -3.76 -12.79 63.18
C PHE A 50 -5.09 -13.41 63.58
N ASP A 51 -5.11 -14.10 64.71
CA ASP A 51 -6.30 -14.70 65.29
C ASP A 51 -6.77 -13.86 66.48
N ASN A 52 -7.92 -13.19 66.32
CA ASN A 52 -8.52 -12.33 67.33
C ASN A 52 -9.07 -13.11 68.53
N ALA A 53 -9.39 -14.40 68.38
CA ALA A 53 -9.93 -15.22 69.46
C ALA A 53 -8.83 -15.68 70.43
N SER A 54 -7.62 -15.93 69.91
CA SER A 54 -6.44 -16.34 70.69
C SER A 54 -5.41 -15.23 70.92
N ASN A 55 -5.65 -14.03 70.35
CA ASN A 55 -4.73 -12.88 70.34
C ASN A 55 -3.31 -13.27 69.90
N SER A 56 -3.20 -14.10 68.86
CA SER A 56 -1.94 -14.68 68.40
C SER A 56 -1.69 -14.43 66.91
N ALA A 57 -0.42 -14.26 66.55
CA ALA A 57 0.03 -14.14 65.16
C ALA A 57 0.72 -15.43 64.72
N SER A 58 0.28 -15.99 63.60
CA SER A 58 0.86 -17.19 63.00
C SER A 58 1.50 -16.86 61.65
N LEU A 59 2.67 -17.44 61.39
CA LEU A 59 3.30 -17.44 60.06
C LEU A 59 2.78 -18.64 59.27
N LEU A 60 2.31 -18.41 58.05
CA LEU A 60 1.86 -19.43 57.12
C LEU A 60 2.81 -19.52 55.94
N PHE A 61 3.15 -20.76 55.56
CA PHE A 61 3.81 -21.09 54.31
C PHE A 61 2.86 -21.98 53.50
N GLU A 62 2.60 -21.60 52.25
CA GLU A 62 1.73 -22.34 51.33
C GLU A 62 2.53 -22.76 50.11
N VAL A 63 2.35 -23.99 49.65
CA VAL A 63 2.93 -24.51 48.40
C VAL A 63 1.82 -25.17 47.61
N ALA A 64 1.57 -24.69 46.39
CA ALA A 64 0.57 -25.23 45.49
C ALA A 64 1.26 -25.91 44.29
N ILE A 65 1.03 -27.21 44.13
CA ILE A 65 1.50 -28.02 43.01
C ILE A 65 0.27 -28.47 42.22
N PRO A 66 0.02 -27.91 41.02
CA PRO A 66 -1.09 -28.38 40.19
C PRO A 66 -0.76 -29.75 39.58
N LEU A 67 -1.59 -30.76 39.86
CA LEU A 67 -1.50 -32.08 39.21
C LEU A 67 -2.17 -32.04 37.84
N GLN A 68 -1.38 -31.88 36.77
CA GLN A 68 -1.89 -31.85 35.40
C GLN A 68 -1.79 -33.24 34.76
N LEU A 69 -2.95 -33.84 34.41
CA LEU A 69 -3.01 -35.14 33.71
C LEU A 69 -2.65 -35.03 32.22
N SER A 70 -2.75 -33.83 31.64
CA SER A 70 -2.46 -33.52 30.23
C SER A 70 -2.05 -32.06 30.07
N ASN A 71 -1.30 -31.74 29.00
CA ASN A 71 -0.95 -30.36 28.67
C ASN A 71 -2.22 -29.55 28.28
N PRO A 72 -2.64 -28.54 29.07
CA PRO A 72 -3.85 -27.75 28.79
C PRO A 72 -3.71 -26.89 27.53
N GLN A 73 -2.49 -26.55 27.12
CA GLN A 73 -2.21 -25.66 25.99
C GLN A 73 -1.98 -26.40 24.66
N GLN A 74 -2.02 -27.74 24.65
CA GLN A 74 -1.76 -28.51 23.44
C GLN A 74 -2.73 -28.18 22.28
N GLY A 75 -3.99 -27.87 22.60
CA GLY A 75 -4.98 -27.41 21.61
C GLY A 75 -4.61 -26.06 21.00
N ASN A 76 -4.20 -25.11 21.84
CA ASN A 76 -3.77 -23.77 21.41
C ASN A 76 -2.52 -23.83 20.53
N ILE A 77 -1.55 -24.70 20.86
CA ILE A 77 -0.36 -24.92 20.04
C ILE A 77 -0.73 -25.49 18.67
N LYS A 78 -1.65 -26.47 18.61
CA LYS A 78 -2.13 -27.05 17.35
C LYS A 78 -2.87 -26.00 16.51
N ALA A 79 -3.72 -25.20 17.13
CA ALA A 79 -4.46 -24.13 16.46
C ALA A 79 -3.52 -23.07 15.87
N ALA A 80 -2.58 -22.55 16.67
CA ALA A 80 -1.59 -21.57 16.20
C ALA A 80 -0.72 -22.12 15.06
N ARG A 81 -0.32 -23.39 15.13
CA ARG A 81 0.40 -24.05 14.03
C ARG A 81 -0.42 -24.11 12.74
N ALA A 82 -1.68 -24.54 12.83
CA ALA A 82 -2.57 -24.59 11.66
C ALA A 82 -2.80 -23.19 11.09
N GLN A 83 -2.89 -22.16 11.94
CA GLN A 83 -3.02 -20.77 11.51
C GLN A 83 -1.76 -20.29 10.77
N ILE A 84 -0.57 -20.61 11.25
CA ILE A 84 0.70 -20.29 10.56
C ILE A 84 0.76 -20.97 9.18
N GLU A 85 0.36 -22.23 9.09
CA GLU A 85 0.31 -22.97 7.82
C GLU A 85 -0.68 -22.33 6.84
N PHE A 86 -1.88 -21.99 7.31
CA PHE A 86 -2.87 -21.26 6.52
C PHE A 86 -2.33 -19.90 6.02
N LEU A 87 -1.66 -19.13 6.89
CA LEU A 87 -1.07 -17.85 6.52
C LEU A 87 0.05 -18.01 5.48
N SER A 88 0.81 -19.11 5.52
CA SER A 88 1.83 -19.41 4.52
C SER A 88 1.22 -19.67 3.14
N GLU A 89 0.16 -20.47 3.07
CA GLU A 89 -0.58 -20.69 1.82
C GLU A 89 -1.23 -19.40 1.31
N GLN A 90 -1.82 -18.61 2.21
CA GLN A 90 -2.37 -17.30 1.87
C GLN A 90 -1.30 -16.35 1.30
N GLN A 91 -0.09 -16.35 1.87
CA GLN A 91 1.04 -15.57 1.36
C GLN A 91 1.40 -15.98 -0.08
N GLN A 92 1.39 -17.28 -0.39
CA GLN A 92 1.66 -17.77 -1.75
C GLN A 92 0.59 -17.30 -2.74
N LEU A 93 -0.69 -17.39 -2.36
CA LEU A 93 -1.81 -16.92 -3.18
C LEU A 93 -1.70 -15.41 -3.46
N ILE A 94 -1.41 -14.61 -2.42
CA ILE A 94 -1.23 -13.15 -2.57
C ILE A 94 -0.02 -12.85 -3.46
N ARG A 95 1.10 -13.56 -3.30
CA ARG A 95 2.26 -13.41 -4.18
C ARG A 95 1.93 -13.71 -5.64
N GLN A 96 1.17 -14.76 -5.92
CA GLN A 96 0.75 -15.10 -7.28
C GLN A 96 -0.20 -14.03 -7.86
N SER A 97 -1.16 -13.58 -7.07
CA SER A 97 -2.08 -12.50 -7.43
C SER A 97 -1.33 -11.20 -7.76
N LEU A 98 -0.37 -10.79 -6.91
CA LEU A 98 0.47 -9.62 -7.15
C LEU A 98 1.30 -9.76 -8.43
N LYS A 99 1.91 -10.92 -8.69
CA LYS A 99 2.63 -11.18 -9.95
C LYS A 99 1.74 -10.98 -11.16
N GLN A 100 0.51 -11.50 -11.10
CA GLN A 100 -0.46 -11.36 -12.18
C GLN A 100 -0.87 -9.90 -12.37
N GLN A 101 -1.24 -9.21 -11.29
CA GLN A 101 -1.63 -7.79 -11.32
C GLN A 101 -0.51 -6.92 -11.89
N ILE A 102 0.72 -7.07 -11.40
CA ILE A 102 1.89 -6.34 -11.91
C ILE A 102 2.08 -6.57 -13.40
N SER A 103 2.00 -7.83 -13.85
CA SER A 103 2.19 -8.17 -15.27
C SER A 103 1.09 -7.55 -16.14
N GLN A 104 -0.17 -7.59 -15.68
CA GLN A 104 -1.31 -6.99 -16.37
C GLN A 104 -1.17 -5.47 -16.46
N THR A 105 -0.91 -4.79 -15.34
CA THR A 105 -0.76 -3.33 -15.30
C THR A 105 0.46 -2.87 -16.10
N TYR A 106 1.56 -3.64 -16.08
CA TYR A 106 2.74 -3.35 -16.90
C TYR A 106 2.43 -3.40 -18.40
N ASN A 107 1.75 -4.45 -18.86
CA ASN A 107 1.33 -4.56 -20.25
C ASN A 107 0.36 -3.44 -20.64
N GLN A 108 -0.57 -3.07 -19.76
CA GLN A 108 -1.45 -1.93 -19.97
C GLN A 108 -0.66 -0.63 -20.12
N ALA A 109 0.31 -0.35 -19.24
CA ALA A 109 1.16 0.82 -19.34
C ALA A 109 1.93 0.87 -20.66
N GLN A 110 2.54 -0.25 -21.07
CA GLN A 110 3.23 -0.34 -22.36
C GLN A 110 2.30 -0.08 -23.55
N ASN A 111 1.08 -0.62 -23.51
CA ASN A 111 0.07 -0.38 -24.55
C ASN A 111 -0.32 1.10 -24.61
N GLN A 112 -0.58 1.74 -23.47
CA GLN A 112 -0.90 3.18 -23.43
C GLN A 112 0.26 4.03 -23.91
N GLN A 113 1.50 3.66 -23.59
CA GLN A 113 2.69 4.36 -24.08
C GLN A 113 2.80 4.26 -25.61
N ARG A 114 2.62 3.06 -26.20
CA ARG A 114 2.62 2.91 -27.67
C ARG A 114 1.49 3.70 -28.32
N ARG A 115 0.30 3.67 -27.73
CA ARG A 115 -0.85 4.44 -28.22
C ARG A 115 -0.58 5.94 -28.17
N LEU A 116 -0.01 6.44 -27.07
CA LEU A 116 0.36 7.84 -26.93
C LEU A 116 1.35 8.28 -28.01
N LEU A 117 2.37 7.45 -28.27
CA LEU A 117 3.35 7.71 -29.33
C LEU A 117 2.68 7.76 -30.71
N GLN A 118 1.77 6.85 -31.03
CA GLN A 118 1.02 6.87 -32.29
C GLN A 118 0.15 8.12 -32.43
N LEU A 119 -0.57 8.50 -31.37
CA LEU A 119 -1.41 9.70 -31.36
C LEU A 119 -0.58 10.97 -31.59
N GLN A 120 0.59 11.08 -30.94
CA GLN A 120 1.46 12.25 -31.03
C GLN A 120 2.24 12.34 -32.35
N SER A 121 2.74 11.20 -32.85
CA SER A 121 3.62 11.17 -34.03
C SER A 121 2.88 11.05 -35.35
N GLN A 122 1.64 10.51 -35.36
CA GLN A 122 0.89 10.27 -36.59
C GLN A 122 -0.43 11.04 -36.61
N LEU A 123 -1.31 10.80 -35.63
CA LEU A 123 -2.69 11.30 -35.71
C LEU A 123 -2.78 12.82 -35.51
N LEU A 124 -2.04 13.38 -34.56
CA LEU A 124 -2.04 14.82 -34.30
C LEU A 124 -1.49 15.64 -35.49
N PRO A 125 -0.36 15.27 -36.13
CA PRO A 125 0.10 15.91 -37.36
C PRO A 125 -0.92 15.80 -38.51
N LEU A 126 -1.57 14.65 -38.69
CA LEU A 126 -2.62 14.47 -39.70
C LEU A 126 -3.81 15.40 -39.44
N ALA A 127 -4.29 15.48 -38.20
CA ALA A 127 -5.38 16.38 -37.83
C ALA A 127 -5.03 17.86 -38.03
N LYS A 128 -3.77 18.26 -37.76
CA LYS A 128 -3.25 19.61 -38.04
C LYS A 128 -3.21 19.90 -39.55
N THR A 129 -2.84 18.91 -40.36
CA THR A 129 -2.82 19.04 -41.82
C THR A 129 -4.23 19.17 -42.36
N LEU A 130 -5.17 18.34 -41.88
CA LEU A 130 -6.56 18.37 -42.27
C LEU A 130 -7.19 19.74 -42.04
N ILE A 131 -7.02 20.35 -40.86
CA ILE A 131 -7.57 21.68 -40.60
C ILE A 131 -6.94 22.75 -41.50
N SER A 132 -5.64 22.66 -41.79
CA SER A 132 -4.98 23.62 -42.69
C SER A 132 -5.52 23.52 -44.13
N GLN A 133 -5.67 22.31 -44.66
CA GLN A 133 -6.19 22.06 -46.01
C GLN A 133 -7.67 22.43 -46.13
N SER A 134 -8.47 22.13 -45.10
CA SER A 134 -9.87 22.54 -45.04
C SER A 134 -10.03 24.06 -45.01
N LEU A 135 -9.15 24.77 -44.30
CA LEU A 135 -9.18 26.24 -44.27
C LEU A 135 -8.91 26.84 -45.66
N ASP A 136 -7.93 26.29 -46.38
CA ASP A 136 -7.62 26.74 -47.74
C ASP A 136 -8.74 26.40 -48.72
N SER A 137 -9.30 25.19 -48.65
CA SER A 137 -10.42 24.76 -49.50
C SER A 137 -11.69 25.59 -49.24
N TYR A 138 -11.94 25.98 -47.98
CA TYR A 138 -13.05 26.86 -47.62
C TYR A 138 -12.86 28.26 -48.20
N ARG A 139 -11.64 28.82 -48.13
CA ARG A 139 -11.31 30.13 -48.73
C ARG A 139 -11.49 30.13 -50.25
N LEU A 140 -11.25 28.99 -50.90
CA LEU A 140 -11.49 28.79 -52.33
C LEU A 140 -12.96 28.48 -52.67
N GLY A 141 -13.85 28.40 -51.67
CA GLY A 141 -15.28 28.07 -51.86
C GLY A 141 -15.55 26.61 -52.22
N GLN A 142 -14.57 25.71 -52.09
CA GLN A 142 -14.68 24.30 -52.48
C GLN A 142 -15.39 23.42 -51.43
N ILE A 143 -15.36 23.84 -50.17
CA ILE A 143 -16.06 23.18 -49.06
C ILE A 143 -16.89 24.19 -48.27
N SER A 144 -17.88 23.70 -47.54
CA SER A 144 -18.72 24.51 -46.65
C SER A 144 -18.04 24.79 -45.31
N VAL A 145 -18.53 25.81 -44.59
CA VAL A 145 -18.08 26.12 -43.22
C VAL A 145 -18.30 24.97 -42.23
N LEU A 146 -19.32 24.13 -42.46
CA LEU A 146 -19.59 22.96 -41.63
C LEU A 146 -18.46 21.93 -41.75
N GLN A 147 -17.96 21.67 -42.97
CA GLN A 147 -16.84 20.76 -43.19
C GLN A 147 -15.53 21.29 -42.58
N LEU A 148 -15.33 22.62 -42.56
CA LEU A 148 -14.22 23.22 -41.83
C LEU A 148 -14.35 23.02 -40.31
N LEU A 149 -15.56 23.16 -39.76
CA LEU A 149 -15.83 22.95 -38.34
C LEU A 149 -15.64 21.47 -37.95
N ASP A 150 -16.02 20.53 -38.80
CA ASP A 150 -15.76 19.10 -38.61
C ASP A 150 -14.25 18.82 -38.50
N ALA A 151 -13.43 19.42 -39.36
CA ALA A 151 -11.97 19.31 -39.27
C ALA A 151 -11.41 19.89 -37.96
N GLN A 152 -11.96 21.01 -37.47
CA GLN A 152 -11.56 21.57 -36.16
C GLN A 152 -11.94 20.62 -35.01
N LYS A 153 -13.14 20.04 -35.07
CA LYS A 153 -13.63 19.08 -34.09
C LYS A 153 -12.75 17.83 -34.04
N GLU A 154 -12.33 17.31 -35.19
CA GLU A 154 -11.42 16.15 -35.25
C GLU A 154 -10.05 16.43 -34.59
N ARG A 155 -9.50 17.64 -34.80
CA ARG A 155 -8.28 18.06 -34.08
C ARG A 155 -8.51 18.10 -32.57
N PHE A 156 -9.60 18.73 -32.12
CA PHE A 156 -9.93 18.81 -30.70
C PHE A 156 -10.10 17.42 -30.07
N ASN A 157 -10.84 16.52 -30.73
CA ASN A 157 -11.03 15.14 -30.29
C ASN A 157 -9.69 14.39 -30.17
N THR A 158 -8.77 14.61 -31.11
CA THR A 158 -7.43 14.03 -31.08
C THR A 158 -6.62 14.53 -29.89
N GLU A 159 -6.63 15.84 -29.64
CA GLU A 159 -5.94 16.46 -28.49
C GLU A 159 -6.52 15.95 -27.16
N GLN A 160 -7.84 15.86 -27.03
CA GLN A 160 -8.49 15.28 -25.86
C GLN A 160 -8.11 13.81 -25.66
N THR A 161 -8.03 13.03 -26.73
CA THR A 161 -7.62 11.62 -26.68
C THR A 161 -6.19 11.46 -26.20
N ILE A 162 -5.29 12.37 -26.59
CA ILE A 162 -3.90 12.42 -26.09
C ILE A 162 -3.88 12.66 -24.58
N ILE A 163 -4.59 13.68 -24.09
CA ILE A 163 -4.67 14.00 -22.66
C ILE A 163 -5.20 12.80 -21.87
N ASN A 164 -6.30 12.19 -22.33
CA ASN A 164 -6.88 11.01 -21.67
C ASN A 164 -5.89 9.83 -21.64
N THR A 165 -5.13 9.61 -22.71
CA THR A 165 -4.13 8.54 -22.79
C THR A 165 -2.95 8.81 -21.86
N GLN A 166 -2.52 10.07 -21.71
CA GLN A 166 -1.49 10.46 -20.75
C GLN A 166 -1.93 10.22 -19.31
N VAL A 167 -3.16 10.58 -18.96
CA VAL A 167 -3.74 10.32 -17.64
C VAL A 167 -3.81 8.81 -17.37
N ALA A 168 -4.27 8.01 -18.34
CA ALA A 168 -4.32 6.55 -18.20
C ALA A 168 -2.93 5.93 -17.99
N LEU A 169 -1.91 6.44 -18.69
CA LEU A 169 -0.52 6.01 -18.51
C LEU A 169 0.00 6.35 -17.11
N LEU A 170 -0.23 7.58 -16.64
CA LEU A 170 0.17 8.01 -15.28
C LEU A 170 -0.50 7.13 -14.21
N ASN A 171 -1.80 6.88 -14.34
CA ASN A 171 -2.54 6.01 -13.42
C ASN A 171 -1.96 4.59 -13.39
N SER A 172 -1.58 4.05 -14.55
CA SER A 172 -0.95 2.72 -14.63
C SER A 172 0.38 2.69 -13.89
N HIS A 173 1.18 3.75 -13.96
CA HIS A 173 2.43 3.85 -13.18
C HIS A 173 2.18 3.96 -11.68
N LEU A 174 1.23 4.79 -11.26
CA LEU A 174 0.87 4.93 -9.84
C LEU A 174 0.36 3.60 -9.25
N LEU A 175 -0.41 2.84 -10.03
CA LEU A 175 -0.87 1.51 -9.62
C LEU A 175 0.29 0.51 -9.47
N LEU A 176 1.23 0.47 -10.43
CA LEU A 176 2.44 -0.35 -10.30
C LEU A 176 3.24 0.03 -9.05
N GLN A 177 3.36 1.33 -8.78
CA GLN A 177 4.05 1.82 -7.61
C GLN A 177 3.37 1.38 -6.30
N ARG A 178 2.05 1.52 -6.25
CA ARG A 178 1.23 1.09 -5.11
C ARG A 178 1.38 -0.42 -4.85
N LEU A 179 1.33 -1.25 -5.89
CA LEU A 179 1.42 -2.71 -5.77
C LEU A 179 2.76 -3.17 -5.18
N ILE A 180 3.84 -2.43 -5.45
CA ILE A 180 5.20 -2.76 -5.01
C ILE A 180 5.52 -2.13 -3.66
N GLY A 181 4.67 -1.24 -3.16
CA GLY A 181 4.92 -0.54 -1.89
C GLY A 181 5.95 0.59 -1.99
N ASN A 182 6.46 0.93 -3.19
CA ASN A 182 7.30 2.12 -3.39
C ASN A 182 6.48 3.42 -3.40
N THR A 183 5.40 3.45 -2.61
CA THR A 183 4.41 4.51 -2.63
C THR A 183 5.10 5.86 -2.47
N SER A 184 4.88 6.72 -3.46
CA SER A 184 5.29 8.12 -3.46
C SER A 184 4.67 8.92 -2.32
N LEU A 185 3.90 8.32 -1.40
CA LEU A 185 3.44 8.97 -0.17
C LEU A 185 4.63 9.41 0.71
N SER A 186 5.73 8.65 0.69
CA SER A 186 7.01 9.11 1.25
C SER A 186 7.59 10.31 0.48
N ALA A 187 7.49 10.30 -0.86
CA ALA A 187 7.94 11.41 -1.71
C ALA A 187 7.05 12.67 -1.61
N LEU A 188 5.74 12.53 -1.41
CA LEU A 188 4.79 13.62 -1.20
C LEU A 188 4.95 14.24 0.19
N ASN A 189 5.24 13.42 1.22
CA ASN A 189 5.59 13.90 2.55
C ASN A 189 6.93 14.69 2.52
N ASN A 190 7.92 14.20 1.77
CA ASN A 190 9.19 14.91 1.58
C ASN A 190 9.05 16.17 0.70
N ALA A 191 8.16 16.19 -0.29
CA ALA A 191 7.90 17.38 -1.11
C ALA A 191 7.23 18.52 -0.32
N HIS A 192 6.44 18.20 0.71
CA HIS A 192 5.89 19.20 1.62
C HIS A 192 6.98 19.89 2.46
N SER A 193 8.09 19.19 2.76
CA SER A 193 9.23 19.75 3.50
C SER A 193 10.19 20.62 2.67
N LEU A 194 10.07 20.60 1.34
CA LEU A 194 11.00 21.29 0.40
C LEU A 194 10.33 22.41 -0.41
N SER A 195 9.13 22.85 -0.05
CA SER A 195 8.51 24.04 -0.66
C SER A 195 9.29 25.30 -0.22
N PRO A 196 9.88 26.10 -1.15
CA PRO A 196 10.62 27.32 -0.79
C PRO A 196 9.73 28.47 -0.30
N LEU A 197 8.41 28.27 -0.17
CA LEU A 197 7.46 29.29 0.29
C LEU A 197 7.30 29.36 1.82
N SER A 198 8.04 28.58 2.60
CA SER A 198 7.99 28.64 4.08
C SER A 198 9.07 29.53 4.72
N LYS A 199 9.95 30.17 3.93
CA LYS A 199 10.99 31.07 4.44
C LYS A 199 10.60 32.56 4.51
N GLU A 200 9.34 32.89 4.30
CA GLU A 200 8.85 34.26 4.48
C GLU A 200 7.57 34.27 5.34
N THR A 201 7.75 34.13 6.65
CA THR A 201 7.02 34.88 7.70
C THR A 201 7.65 34.55 9.05
N ALA A 202 8.88 35.01 9.28
CA ALA A 202 9.44 35.15 10.62
C ALA A 202 9.83 36.61 10.86
N THR A 203 8.91 37.52 10.54
CA THR A 203 8.99 38.92 10.98
C THR A 203 8.18 39.07 12.26
N SER A 204 8.93 39.09 13.37
CA SER A 204 8.64 39.74 14.66
C SER A 204 7.17 40.06 14.99
N SER A 205 6.55 39.27 15.87
CA SER A 205 5.40 39.73 16.67
C SER A 205 5.90 40.36 17.98
N PRO A 206 5.56 41.63 18.27
CA PRO A 206 6.07 42.39 19.41
C PRO A 206 5.06 42.41 20.55
N TRP A 207 4.78 41.29 21.22
CA TRP A 207 3.99 41.34 22.46
C TRP A 207 4.45 40.26 23.44
N SER A 208 5.59 40.52 24.07
CA SER A 208 5.90 40.00 25.40
C SER A 208 5.62 41.11 26.40
N ASN A 209 4.47 41.09 27.06
CA ASN A 209 4.34 41.73 28.36
C ASN A 209 3.24 41.09 29.21
N THR A 210 3.64 40.86 30.47
CA THR A 210 2.85 40.71 31.71
C THR A 210 1.86 39.56 31.79
N LEU A 211 2.22 38.51 32.53
CA LEU A 211 2.04 38.40 33.99
C LEU A 211 3.03 37.38 34.57
#